data_AF-B0NTQ6-F1
#
_entry.id   AF-B0NTQ6-F1
#
_cell.length_a   1.000
_cell.length_b   1.000
_cell.length_c   1.000
_cell.angle_alpha   90.00
_cell.angle_beta   90.00
_cell.angle_gamma   90.00
#
_symmetry.space_group_name_H-M   'P 1'
#
loop_
_entity.id
_entity.type
_entity.pdbx_description
1 polymer ?
#
loop_
_entity_poly.entity_id
_entity_poly.type
_entity_poly.pdbx_seq_one_letter_code
_entity_poly.pdbx_strand_id
1 'polypeptide(L)'
;MGICYEGGLDAHGHPADTRTDFQKHSLRVLVMLLLRDYPGSRLCGHRDLSPDLNGNGEIEPEEWIKECPCFDAAAIVREAAPPNPGCAG
;
A
#
# COMPACT_ATOMS: atom_id res chain seq x y z
N MET A 1 -7.88 2.39 10.18
CA MET A 1 -8.17 3.49 9.24
C MET A 1 -7.93 2.99 7.82
N GLY A 2 -8.76 3.41 6.85
CA GLY A 2 -8.54 3.11 5.43
C GLY A 2 -7.95 4.32 4.70
N ILE A 3 -6.94 4.09 3.86
CA ILE A 3 -6.32 5.13 3.02
C ILE A 3 -6.37 4.61 1.59
N CYS A 4 -6.85 5.45 0.67
CA CYS A 4 -6.88 5.14 -0.76
C CYS A 4 -5.92 6.05 -1.51
N TYR A 5 -5.37 5.55 -2.60
CA TYR A 5 -4.74 6.37 -3.63
C TYR A 5 -5.55 6.24 -4.91
N GLU A 6 -5.50 7.27 -5.75
CA GLU A 6 -6.17 7.26 -7.05
C GLU A 6 -5.34 6.48 -8.07
N GLY A 7 -5.96 5.51 -8.73
CA GLY A 7 -5.32 4.59 -9.68
C GLY A 7 -5.52 3.13 -9.31
N GLY A 8 -4.56 2.27 -9.65
CA GLY A 8 -4.59 0.84 -9.31
C GLY A 8 -4.89 -0.10 -10.47
N LEU A 9 -5.14 0.44 -11.66
CA LEU A 9 -5.39 -0.34 -12.87
C LEU A 9 -4.54 0.18 -14.04
N ASP A 10 -4.04 -0.72 -14.87
CA ASP A 10 -3.39 -0.39 -16.15
C ASP A 10 -4.41 0.01 -17.24
N ALA A 11 -3.92 0.31 -18.45
CA ALA A 11 -4.77 0.70 -19.59
C ALA A 11 -5.73 -0.41 -20.07
N HIS A 12 -5.53 -1.66 -19.63
CA HIS A 12 -6.37 -2.80 -19.94
C HIS A 12 -7.32 -3.17 -18.79
N GLY A 13 -7.26 -2.45 -17.66
CA GLY A 13 -8.06 -2.72 -16.48
C GLY A 13 -7.49 -3.81 -15.58
N HIS A 14 -6.22 -4.21 -15.75
CA HIS A 14 -5.57 -5.14 -14.83
C HIS A 14 -4.99 -4.41 -13.61
N PRO A 15 -4.98 -5.05 -12.42
CA PRO A 15 -4.33 -4.50 -11.24
C PRO A 15 -2.87 -4.12 -11.48
N ALA A 16 -2.51 -2.87 -11.15
CA ALA A 16 -1.15 -2.36 -11.30
C ALA A 16 -0.85 -1.25 -10.29
N ASP A 17 0.38 -1.21 -9.77
CA ASP A 17 0.85 -0.06 -9.00
C ASP A 17 1.09 1.15 -9.92
N THR A 18 0.06 1.96 -10.07
CA THR A 18 0.10 3.20 -10.87
C THR A 18 0.36 4.44 -10.02
N ARG A 19 0.87 4.30 -8.79
CA ARG A 19 1.11 5.46 -7.92
C ARG A 19 2.15 6.39 -8.56
N THR A 20 1.82 7.68 -8.60
CA THR A 20 2.79 8.71 -8.96
C THR A 20 3.83 8.91 -7.85
N ASP A 21 4.97 9.49 -8.17
CA ASP A 21 6.00 9.80 -7.15
C ASP A 21 5.46 10.73 -6.06
N PHE A 22 4.60 11.69 -6.42
CA PHE A 22 3.90 12.55 -5.47
C PHE A 22 2.96 11.77 -4.53
N GLN A 23 2.24 10.78 -5.06
CA GLN A 23 1.38 9.91 -4.25
C GLN A 23 2.23 9.01 -3.34
N LYS A 24 3.31 8.41 -3.84
CA LYS A 24 4.25 7.60 -3.01
C LYS A 24 4.81 8.43 -1.86
N HIS A 25 5.26 9.66 -2.15
CA HIS A 25 5.78 10.58 -1.14
C HIS A 25 4.71 10.93 -0.09
N SER A 26 3.53 11.38 -0.54
CA SER A 26 2.43 11.79 0.35
C SER A 26 1.93 10.65 1.22
N LEU A 27 1.77 9.45 0.64
CA LEU A 27 1.37 8.24 1.36
C LEU A 27 2.41 7.86 2.42
N ARG A 28 3.70 7.92 2.09
CA ARG A 28 4.77 7.62 3.05
C ARG A 28 4.72 8.56 4.25
N VAL A 29 4.65 9.87 4.00
CA VAL A 29 4.58 10.88 5.08
C VAL A 29 3.34 10.66 5.94
N LEU A 30 2.17 10.47 5.31
CA LEU A 30 0.92 10.22 6.03
C LEU A 30 1.00 8.96 6.89
N VAL A 31 1.45 7.83 6.34
CA VAL A 31 1.58 6.57 7.07
C VAL A 31 2.55 6.71 8.25
N MET A 32 3.68 7.39 8.06
CA MET A 32 4.64 7.63 9.14
C MET A 32 4.05 8.49 10.27
N LEU A 33 3.29 9.53 9.95
CA LEU A 33 2.59 10.35 10.95
C LEU A 33 1.56 9.52 11.71
N LEU A 34 0.76 8.72 11.01
CA LEU A 34 -0.26 7.87 11.63
C LEU A 34 0.35 6.79 12.53
N LEU A 35 1.45 6.15 12.13
CA LEU A 35 2.12 5.16 12.97
C LEU A 35 2.74 5.79 14.24
N ARG A 36 3.18 7.05 14.15
CA ARG A 36 3.64 7.81 15.32
C ARG A 36 2.50 8.17 16.25
N ASP A 37 1.39 8.65 15.71
CA ASP A 37 0.25 9.13 16.49
C ASP A 37 -0.58 7.97 17.06
N TYR A 38 -0.53 6.78 16.43
CA TYR A 38 -1.21 5.55 16.86
C TYR A 38 -0.22 4.37 17.00
N PRO A 39 0.63 4.38 18.04
CA PRO A 39 1.65 3.35 18.25
C PRO A 39 1.02 1.96 18.40
N GLY A 40 1.66 0.94 17.83
CA GLY A 40 1.17 -0.45 17.85
C GLY A 40 0.17 -0.80 16.73
N SER A 41 -0.24 0.17 15.91
CA SER A 41 -1.07 -0.09 14.73
C SER A 41 -0.34 -0.94 13.69
N ARG A 42 -1.06 -1.85 13.03
CA ARG A 42 -0.55 -2.65 11.90
C ARG A 42 -0.73 -1.89 10.58
N LEU A 43 0.34 -1.79 9.80
CA LEU A 43 0.28 -1.37 8.40
C LEU A 43 0.10 -2.62 7.52
N CYS A 44 -0.97 -2.67 6.74
CA CYS A 44 -1.23 -3.75 5.79
C CYS A 44 -2.04 -3.26 4.59
N GLY A 45 -1.97 -4.02 3.49
CA GLY A 45 -2.83 -3.84 2.33
C GLY A 45 -4.23 -4.39 2.56
N HIS A 46 -5.17 -4.05 1.68
CA HIS A 46 -6.53 -4.58 1.75
C HIS A 46 -6.55 -6.09 1.47
N ARG A 47 -5.72 -6.58 0.53
CA ARG A 47 -5.60 -8.01 0.21
C ARG A 47 -5.11 -8.85 1.39
N ASP A 48 -4.28 -8.28 2.25
CA ASP A 48 -3.74 -8.93 3.47
C ASP A 48 -4.81 -9.11 4.57
N LEU A 49 -6.05 -8.66 4.31
CA LEU A 49 -7.24 -8.85 5.15
C LEU A 49 -8.22 -9.84 4.51
N SER A 50 -7.83 -10.54 3.44
CA SER A 50 -8.61 -11.65 2.91
C SER A 50 -8.71 -12.78 3.94
N PRO A 51 -9.73 -13.65 3.86
CA PRO A 51 -9.82 -14.83 4.73
C PRO A 51 -8.65 -15.77 4.47
N ASP A 52 -8.08 -16.31 5.55
CA ASP A 52 -7.16 -17.45 5.51
C ASP A 52 -8.00 -18.72 5.24
N LEU A 53 -7.90 -19.25 4.03
CA LEU A 53 -8.73 -20.37 3.55
C LEU A 53 -8.13 -21.72 3.93
N ASN A 54 -6.80 -21.79 4.09
CA ASN A 54 -6.09 -23.02 4.42
C ASN A 54 -5.75 -23.15 5.92
N GLY A 55 -5.91 -22.09 6.70
CA GLY A 55 -5.74 -22.03 8.15
C GLY A 55 -4.27 -21.99 8.62
N ASN A 56 -3.33 -21.60 7.75
CA ASN A 56 -1.89 -21.59 8.06
C ASN A 56 -1.42 -20.28 8.75
N GLY A 57 -2.28 -19.26 8.86
CA GLY A 57 -1.98 -17.97 9.47
C GLY A 57 -1.33 -16.94 8.54
N GLU A 58 -1.14 -17.28 7.26
CA GLU A 58 -0.65 -16.39 6.21
C GLU A 58 -1.75 -16.18 5.16
N ILE A 59 -1.75 -15.02 4.49
CA ILE A 59 -2.71 -14.73 3.42
C ILE A 59 -1.95 -14.74 2.09
N GLU A 60 -2.06 -15.84 1.38
CA GLU A 60 -1.31 -16.11 0.15
C GLU A 60 -2.03 -15.52 -1.09
N PRO A 61 -1.32 -15.26 -2.21
CA PRO A 61 -1.91 -14.70 -3.43
C PRO A 61 -3.16 -15.41 -3.94
N GLU A 62 -3.19 -16.72 -3.80
CA GLU A 62 -4.31 -17.58 -4.21
C GLU A 62 -5.57 -17.38 -3.35
N GLU A 63 -5.42 -16.78 -2.17
CA GLU A 63 -6.49 -16.48 -1.22
C GLU A 63 -6.99 -15.04 -1.32
N TRP A 64 -6.34 -14.20 -2.13
CA TRP A 64 -6.69 -12.79 -2.25
C TRP A 64 -8.05 -12.61 -2.94
N ILE A 65 -9.01 -12.02 -2.22
CA ILE A 65 -10.30 -11.62 -2.81
C ILE A 65 -10.12 -10.44 -3.78
N LYS A 66 -9.11 -9.60 -3.53
CA LYS A 66 -8.79 -8.41 -4.31
C LYS A 66 -7.27 -8.22 -4.32
N GLU A 67 -6.74 -7.68 -5.41
CA GLU A 67 -5.32 -7.30 -5.53
C GLU A 67 -4.99 -5.98 -4.81
N CYS A 68 -6.00 -5.19 -4.45
CA CYS A 68 -5.86 -3.91 -3.75
C CYS A 68 -4.92 -4.03 -2.53
N PRO A 69 -3.88 -3.20 -2.40
CA PRO A 69 -3.67 -1.93 -3.10
C PRO A 69 -2.78 -2.05 -4.36
N CYS A 70 -2.65 -3.23 -4.96
CA CYS A 70 -1.83 -3.51 -6.15
C CYS A 70 -0.30 -3.40 -5.92
N PHE A 71 0.13 -3.25 -4.67
CA PHE A 71 1.53 -3.28 -4.22
C PHE A 71 1.63 -3.74 -2.76
N ASP A 72 2.81 -4.10 -2.25
CA ASP A 72 3.02 -4.40 -0.82
C ASP A 72 2.95 -3.14 0.06
N ALA A 73 1.90 -3.01 0.87
CA ALA A 73 1.69 -1.86 1.75
C ALA A 73 2.83 -1.65 2.75
N ALA A 74 3.46 -2.72 3.22
CA ALA A 74 4.56 -2.60 4.17
C ALA A 74 5.83 -2.03 3.50
N ALA A 75 5.92 -2.04 2.17
CA ALA A 75 7.01 -1.42 1.44
C ALA A 75 7.02 0.12 1.59
N ILE A 76 5.88 0.75 1.88
CA ILE A 76 5.75 2.22 2.06
C ILE A 76 6.79 2.78 3.04
N VAL A 77 7.09 2.05 4.12
CA VAL A 77 8.04 2.47 5.16
C VAL A 77 9.42 1.81 5.04
N ARG A 78 9.55 0.74 4.25
CA ARG A 78 10.82 0.01 4.05
C ARG A 78 11.65 0.54 2.89
N GLU A 79 11.01 1.01 1.83
CA GLU A 79 11.70 1.53 0.65
C GLU A 79 12.42 2.85 0.96
N ALA A 80 13.44 3.17 0.16
CA ALA A 80 14.07 4.49 0.21
C ALA A 80 13.01 5.57 -0.03
N ALA A 81 13.15 6.72 0.63
CA ALA A 81 12.23 7.82 0.39
C ALA A 81 12.26 8.21 -1.10
N PRO A 82 11.10 8.32 -1.77
CA PRO A 82 11.07 8.78 -3.14
C PRO A 82 11.67 10.19 -3.22
N PRO A 83 12.32 10.56 -4.33
CA PRO A 83 12.87 11.90 -4.51
C PRO A 83 11.79 12.93 -4.22
N ASN A 84 12.15 14.01 -3.49
CA ASN A 84 11.19 15.07 -3.21
C ASN A 84 10.79 15.73 -4.53
N PRO A 85 9.55 15.56 -4.98
CA PRO A 85 9.16 16.02 -6.31
C PRO A 85 9.03 17.55 -6.38
N GLY A 86 9.06 18.26 -5.24
CA GLY A 86 9.13 19.72 -5.16
C GLY A 86 10.54 20.31 -5.36
N CYS A 87 11.58 19.49 -5.45
CA CYS A 87 12.96 19.94 -5.69
C CYS A 87 13.40 19.83 -7.17
N ALA A 88 12.51 19.40 -8.07
CA ALA A 88 12.78 19.24 -9.50
C ALA A 88 12.50 20.50 -10.34
N GLY A 89 12.42 21.67 -9.70
CA GLY A 89 12.14 22.97 -10.32
C GLY A 89 13.36 23.87 -10.39
#